data_AF-A0A432TS42-F1
#
_entry.id   AF-A0A432TS42-F1
#
_cell.length_a   1.000
_cell.length_b   1.000
_cell.length_c   1.000
_cell.angle_alpha   90.00
_cell.angle_beta   90.00
_cell.angle_gamma   90.00
#
_symmetry.space_group_name_H-M   'P 1'
#
loop_
_entity.id
_entity.type
_entity.pdbx_description
1 polymer ?
#
loop_
_entity_poly.entity_id
_entity_poly.type
_entity_poly.pdbx_seq_one_letter_code
_entity_poly.pdbx_strand_id
1 'polypeptide(L)'
;MPVLVEATSVIIKRSAIDEKWPGGWESFVRDVPNQTLCADTLLARVGFMNPDDVESYINSLQKKGFIYLSKTDEDDLVVADQLQGLYVNCNWVRFGRVNHNQDSEESVAACIHVDDKGDSIMTPDWWKFEGSLSHTFAFAPSELVDKSLKFLRHENGVDVYLNKLTGKEVYSSRTGEK
;
A
#
# COMPACT_ATOMS: atom_id res chain seq x y z
N MET A 1 -4.05 11.64 -9.01
CA MET A 1 -4.38 10.30 -9.50
C MET A 1 -4.53 9.36 -8.31
N PRO A 2 -5.53 8.46 -8.28
CA PRO A 2 -5.62 7.46 -7.22
C PRO A 2 -4.37 6.57 -7.21
N VAL A 3 -3.80 6.26 -6.03
CA VAL A 3 -2.76 5.25 -5.85
C VAL A 3 -3.39 3.94 -5.38
N LEU A 4 -2.93 2.82 -5.92
CA LEU A 4 -3.42 1.48 -5.58
C LEU A 4 -3.33 1.20 -4.07
N VAL A 5 -4.40 0.63 -3.51
CA VAL A 5 -4.41 0.01 -2.18
C VAL A 5 -4.61 -1.49 -2.36
N GLU A 6 -3.55 -2.23 -2.11
CA GLU A 6 -3.54 -3.69 -2.18
C GLU A 6 -2.89 -4.26 -0.91
N ALA A 7 -3.52 -5.26 -0.29
CA ALA A 7 -3.27 -5.67 1.09
C ALA A 7 -3.25 -4.46 2.04
N THR A 8 -2.16 -4.23 2.76
CA THR A 8 -1.96 -3.04 3.60
C THR A 8 -1.04 -2.06 2.90
N SER A 9 -1.42 -0.78 2.87
CA SER A 9 -0.71 0.27 2.15
C SER A 9 -0.42 1.45 3.07
N VAL A 10 0.83 1.90 3.10
CA VAL A 10 1.23 3.15 3.73
C VAL A 10 1.18 4.25 2.67
N ILE A 11 0.25 5.18 2.84
CA ILE A 11 0.05 6.35 1.97
C ILE A 11 0.77 7.54 2.59
N ILE A 12 1.62 8.22 1.83
CA ILE A 12 2.52 9.28 2.31
C ILE A 12 2.34 10.51 1.43
N LYS A 13 2.26 11.71 2.03
CA LYS A 13 2.29 12.97 1.29
C LYS A 13 3.62 13.11 0.55
N ARG A 14 3.58 13.40 -0.76
CA ARG A 14 4.78 13.68 -1.57
C ARG A 14 5.55 14.88 -1.02
N SER A 15 4.86 15.94 -0.60
CA SER A 15 5.48 17.12 -0.01
C SER A 15 6.28 16.80 1.26
N ALA A 16 5.78 15.91 2.12
CA ALA A 16 6.49 15.48 3.32
C ALA A 16 7.76 14.69 2.97
N ILE A 17 7.75 13.90 1.90
CA ILE A 17 8.94 13.21 1.40
C ILE A 17 9.99 14.21 0.94
N ASP A 18 9.59 15.21 0.16
CA ASP A 18 10.51 16.22 -0.37
C ASP A 18 11.12 17.07 0.75
N GLU A 19 10.37 17.34 1.82
CA GLU A 19 10.82 18.12 2.97
C GLU A 19 11.70 17.31 3.95
N LYS A 20 11.29 16.07 4.28
CA LYS A 20 11.80 15.34 5.44
C LYS A 20 12.76 14.20 5.09
N TRP A 21 12.68 13.67 3.86
CA TRP A 21 13.60 12.60 3.45
C TRP A 21 14.95 13.19 3.00
N PRO A 22 16.09 12.77 3.58
CA PRO A 22 17.40 13.23 3.11
C PRO A 22 17.61 12.90 1.63
N GLY A 23 17.84 13.93 0.81
CA GLY A 23 17.93 13.77 -0.65
C GLY A 23 16.58 13.71 -1.38
N GLY A 24 15.48 13.99 -0.67
CA GLY A 24 14.13 14.14 -1.22
C GLY A 24 13.59 12.90 -1.93
N TRP A 25 12.70 13.13 -2.89
CA TRP A 25 12.03 12.08 -3.68
C TRP A 25 12.97 11.05 -4.27
N GLU A 26 14.05 11.47 -4.92
CA GLU A 26 14.91 10.53 -5.63
C GLU A 26 15.60 9.55 -4.69
N SER A 27 16.00 10.01 -3.49
CA SER A 27 16.54 9.09 -2.48
C SER A 27 15.46 8.21 -1.89
N PHE A 28 14.27 8.77 -1.62
CA PHE A 28 13.14 7.96 -1.16
C PHE A 28 12.84 6.80 -2.11
N VAL A 29 12.76 7.05 -3.42
CA VAL A 29 12.51 6.00 -4.44
C VAL A 29 13.59 4.92 -4.44
N ARG A 30 14.85 5.26 -4.18
CA ARG A 30 15.94 4.26 -4.08
C ARG A 30 15.90 3.46 -2.78
N ASP A 31 15.39 4.08 -1.72
CA ASP A 31 15.47 3.57 -0.35
C ASP A 31 14.17 2.88 0.09
N VAL A 32 13.10 2.90 -0.73
CA VAL A 32 11.87 2.16 -0.42
C VAL A 32 12.20 0.68 -0.19
N PRO A 33 11.58 0.05 0.81
CA PRO A 33 12.10 -1.21 1.31
C PRO A 33 11.76 -2.39 0.38
N ASN A 34 10.80 -2.21 -0.53
CA ASN A 34 10.39 -3.23 -1.50
C ASN A 34 9.97 -2.56 -2.83
N GLN A 35 9.67 -3.38 -3.84
CA GLN A 35 9.35 -2.89 -5.18
C GLN A 35 7.87 -2.49 -5.36
N THR A 36 7.13 -2.23 -4.28
CA THR A 36 5.67 -1.95 -4.36
C THR A 36 5.32 -0.47 -4.44
N LEU A 37 6.33 0.41 -4.57
CA LEU A 37 6.13 1.84 -4.68
C LEU A 37 5.28 2.17 -5.92
N CYS A 38 4.23 2.94 -5.72
CA CYS A 38 3.58 3.73 -6.76
C CYS A 38 3.26 5.13 -6.23
N ALA A 39 3.18 6.11 -7.11
CA ALA A 39 3.02 7.50 -6.69
C ALA A 39 2.46 8.37 -7.81
N ASP A 40 1.85 9.49 -7.42
CA ASP A 40 1.64 10.64 -8.28
C ASP A 40 2.40 11.86 -7.73
N THR A 41 1.95 13.07 -8.06
CA THR A 41 2.58 14.31 -7.59
C THR A 41 2.21 14.68 -6.14
N LEU A 42 1.17 14.08 -5.56
CA LEU A 42 0.63 14.42 -4.24
C LEU A 42 0.81 13.28 -3.23
N LEU A 43 0.73 12.02 -3.68
CA LEU A 43 0.77 10.82 -2.87
C LEU A 43 1.89 9.88 -3.35
N ALA A 44 2.57 9.27 -2.39
CA ALA A 44 3.35 8.05 -2.59
C ALA A 44 2.70 6.92 -1.78
N ARG A 45 2.78 5.70 -2.29
CA ARG A 45 2.24 4.51 -1.62
C ARG A 45 3.28 3.40 -1.63
N VAL A 46 3.47 2.77 -0.48
CA VAL A 46 4.24 1.52 -0.34
C VAL A 46 3.34 0.45 0.27
N GLY A 47 3.28 -0.72 -0.36
CA GLY A 47 2.46 -1.86 0.02
C GLY A 47 3.20 -2.93 0.82
N PHE A 48 2.47 -3.61 1.70
CA PHE A 48 2.96 -4.62 2.61
C PHE A 48 1.92 -5.72 2.80
N MET A 49 2.42 -6.95 3.03
CA MET A 49 1.58 -8.12 3.31
C MET A 49 1.45 -8.42 4.81
N ASN A 50 2.40 -7.94 5.62
CA ASN A 50 2.50 -8.23 7.03
C ASN A 50 2.38 -6.94 7.86
N PRO A 51 1.50 -6.89 8.86
CA PRO A 51 1.43 -5.78 9.82
C PRO A 51 2.78 -5.43 10.47
N ASP A 52 3.65 -6.41 10.76
CA ASP A 52 4.95 -6.14 11.39
C ASP A 52 5.89 -5.33 10.47
N ASP A 53 5.83 -5.57 9.16
CA ASP A 53 6.58 -4.80 8.16
C ASP A 53 6.04 -3.37 8.05
N VAL A 54 4.71 -3.19 8.16
CA VAL A 54 4.07 -1.87 8.17
C VAL A 54 4.54 -1.07 9.39
N GLU A 55 4.50 -1.67 10.58
CA GLU A 55 4.95 -1.03 11.81
C GLU A 55 6.44 -0.65 11.73
N SER A 56 7.27 -1.59 11.26
CA SER A 56 8.71 -1.36 11.06
C SER A 56 8.99 -0.20 10.10
N TYR A 57 8.23 -0.13 9.00
CA TYR A 57 8.37 0.93 8.01
C TYR A 57 7.91 2.30 8.57
N ILE A 58 6.78 2.36 9.25
CA ILE A 58 6.29 3.59 9.91
C ILE A 58 7.31 4.08 10.95
N ASN A 59 7.84 3.18 11.79
CA ASN A 59 8.90 3.52 12.75
C ASN A 59 10.15 4.10 12.05
N SER A 60 10.50 3.59 10.87
CA SER A 60 11.62 4.11 10.08
C SER A 60 11.36 5.52 9.51
N LEU A 61 10.11 5.82 9.14
CA LEU A 61 9.66 7.13 8.69
C LEU A 61 9.64 8.13 9.85
N GLN A 62 9.10 7.74 11.00
CA GLN A 62 9.07 8.58 12.20
C GLN A 62 10.46 8.97 12.68
N LYS A 63 11.45 8.06 12.59
CA LYS A 63 12.87 8.37 12.85
C LYS A 63 13.46 9.44 11.92
N LYS A 64 12.83 9.69 10.76
CA LYS A 64 13.18 10.76 9.81
C LYS A 64 12.30 12.01 9.97
N GLY A 65 11.46 12.06 10.99
CA GLY A 65 10.62 13.22 11.30
C GLY A 65 9.23 13.20 10.65
N PHE A 66 8.84 12.10 10.00
CA PHE A 66 7.46 11.95 9.51
C PHE A 66 6.50 11.76 10.70
N ILE A 67 5.31 12.32 10.57
CA ILE A 67 4.27 12.34 11.59
C ILE A 67 3.19 11.32 11.20
N TYR A 68 2.84 10.46 12.16
CA TYR A 68 1.76 9.49 12.06
C TYR A 68 0.99 9.47 13.38
N LEU A 69 -0.34 9.51 13.30
CA LEU A 69 -1.27 9.62 14.43
C LEU A 69 -1.06 10.89 15.26
N SER A 70 -0.99 12.03 14.58
CA SER A 70 -0.93 13.35 15.20
C SER A 70 -2.20 13.65 16.00
N LYS A 71 -2.06 14.52 17.00
CA LYS A 71 -3.20 15.12 17.73
C LYS A 71 -3.71 16.41 17.07
N THR A 72 -2.99 16.92 16.08
CA THR A 72 -3.22 18.23 15.43
C THR A 72 -3.61 18.11 13.96
N ASP A 73 -3.95 16.90 13.48
CA ASP A 73 -4.25 16.60 12.06
C ASP A 73 -3.09 16.92 11.08
N GLU A 74 -1.86 16.99 11.59
CA GLU A 74 -0.63 17.25 10.83
C GLU A 74 0.05 15.96 10.32
N ASP A 75 -0.72 14.89 10.15
CA ASP A 75 -0.20 13.61 9.68
C ASP A 75 0.42 13.72 8.29
N ASP A 76 1.62 13.16 8.13
CA ASP A 76 2.31 13.03 6.83
C ASP A 76 1.92 11.74 6.11
N LEU A 77 1.42 10.76 6.86
CA LEU A 77 1.08 9.45 6.34
C LEU A 77 -0.19 8.88 6.99
N VAL A 78 -0.84 7.96 6.28
CA VAL A 78 -1.99 7.19 6.75
C VAL A 78 -1.87 5.75 6.26
N VAL A 79 -2.42 4.81 7.01
CA VAL A 79 -2.47 3.39 6.63
C VAL A 79 -3.85 3.09 6.06
N ALA A 80 -3.86 2.40 4.91
CA ALA A 80 -5.06 1.92 4.24
C ALA A 80 -5.01 0.39 4.12
N ASP A 81 -6.08 -0.28 4.53
CA ASP A 81 -6.38 -1.66 4.19
C ASP A 81 -7.23 -1.73 2.92
N GLN A 82 -6.94 -2.68 2.07
CA GLN A 82 -7.67 -2.91 0.83
C GLN A 82 -9.18 -3.17 1.04
N LEU A 83 -9.57 -3.79 2.15
CA LEU A 83 -10.95 -4.20 2.44
C LEU A 83 -11.62 -3.25 3.41
N GLN A 84 -10.89 -2.79 4.43
CA GLN A 84 -11.44 -1.97 5.50
C GLN A 84 -11.31 -0.46 5.24
N GLY A 85 -10.43 -0.05 4.32
CA GLY A 85 -10.16 1.35 4.03
C GLY A 85 -9.15 1.96 4.97
N LEU A 86 -9.30 3.26 5.28
CA LEU A 86 -8.35 3.95 6.15
C LEU A 86 -8.49 3.48 7.61
N TYR A 87 -7.36 3.18 8.25
CA TYR A 87 -7.33 2.78 9.67
C TYR A 87 -7.76 3.92 10.61
N VAL A 88 -7.55 5.16 10.18
CA VAL A 88 -7.91 6.37 10.90
C VAL A 88 -8.48 7.39 9.94
N ASN A 89 -9.29 8.31 10.47
CA ASN A 89 -9.78 9.44 9.69
C ASN A 89 -8.60 10.27 9.19
N CYS A 90 -8.67 10.66 7.92
CA CYS A 90 -7.66 11.47 7.26
C CYS A 90 -8.37 12.57 6.48
N ASN A 91 -7.96 13.82 6.69
CA ASN A 91 -8.56 14.98 6.01
C ASN A 91 -7.95 15.26 4.63
N TRP A 92 -6.85 14.60 4.26
CA TRP A 92 -6.12 14.84 3.00
C TRP A 92 -6.14 13.65 2.04
N VAL A 93 -6.61 12.47 2.47
CA VAL A 93 -6.82 11.28 1.61
C VAL A 93 -8.28 10.86 1.62
N ARG A 94 -8.80 10.52 0.44
CA ARG A 94 -10.04 9.75 0.28
C ARG A 94 -9.70 8.32 -0.12
N PHE A 95 -10.30 7.34 0.57
CA PHE A 95 -10.30 5.95 0.15
C PHE A 95 -11.56 5.66 -0.69
N GLY A 96 -11.41 4.82 -1.70
CA GLY A 96 -12.52 4.38 -2.53
C GLY A 96 -12.13 3.24 -3.46
N ARG A 97 -12.96 2.97 -4.46
CA ARG A 97 -12.67 2.02 -5.52
C ARG A 97 -12.68 2.72 -6.87
N VAL A 98 -11.76 2.35 -7.74
CA VAL A 98 -11.64 2.88 -9.09
C VAL A 98 -11.42 1.75 -10.09
N ASN A 99 -11.83 1.94 -11.34
CA ASN A 99 -11.57 0.96 -12.38
C ASN A 99 -10.08 1.00 -12.72
N HIS A 100 -9.46 -0.18 -12.78
CA HIS A 100 -8.04 -0.28 -13.12
C HIS A 100 -7.79 -0.17 -14.64
N ASN A 101 -8.85 -0.32 -15.43
CA ASN A 101 -8.89 -0.11 -16.87
C ASN A 101 -10.25 0.49 -17.25
N GLN A 102 -10.30 1.40 -18.23
CA GLN A 102 -11.54 2.05 -18.69
C GLN A 102 -12.60 1.07 -19.18
N ASP A 103 -12.17 -0.08 -19.72
CA ASP A 103 -13.04 -1.12 -20.26
C ASP A 103 -13.42 -2.21 -19.25
N SER A 104 -12.92 -2.16 -18.01
CA SER A 104 -13.21 -3.18 -17.00
C SER A 104 -14.28 -2.71 -16.01
N GLU A 105 -15.24 -3.59 -15.71
CA GLU A 105 -16.17 -3.43 -14.58
C GLU A 105 -15.50 -3.74 -13.23
N GLU A 106 -14.27 -4.26 -13.25
CA GLU A 106 -13.53 -4.66 -12.06
C GLU A 106 -12.81 -3.44 -11.47
N SER A 107 -13.27 -3.05 -10.29
CA SER A 107 -12.66 -1.99 -9.52
C SER A 107 -11.62 -2.52 -8.56
N VAL A 108 -10.61 -1.70 -8.24
CA VAL A 108 -9.60 -1.96 -7.22
C VAL A 108 -9.69 -0.89 -6.13
N ALA A 109 -9.24 -1.21 -4.93
CA ALA A 109 -9.19 -0.23 -3.84
C ALA A 109 -8.06 0.77 -4.12
N ALA A 110 -8.31 2.04 -3.83
CA ALA A 110 -7.36 3.12 -4.08
C ALA A 110 -7.52 4.27 -3.07
N CYS A 111 -6.44 5.03 -2.91
CA CYS A 111 -6.42 6.28 -2.17
C CYS A 111 -6.14 7.43 -3.13
N ILE A 112 -6.85 8.54 -3.00
CA ILE A 112 -6.63 9.76 -3.80
C ILE A 112 -6.53 10.97 -2.87
N HIS A 113 -5.65 11.91 -3.20
CA HIS A 113 -5.58 13.16 -2.46
C HIS A 113 -6.90 13.94 -2.59
N VAL A 114 -7.37 14.61 -1.55
CA VAL A 114 -8.67 15.31 -1.56
C VAL A 114 -8.80 16.33 -2.69
N ASP A 115 -7.71 17.04 -2.99
CA ASP A 115 -7.63 18.06 -4.04
C ASP A 115 -7.48 17.49 -5.47
N ASP A 116 -7.28 16.18 -5.59
CA ASP A 116 -7.07 15.53 -6.87
C ASP A 116 -8.39 14.97 -7.44
N LYS A 117 -8.54 15.12 -8.76
CA LYS A 117 -9.72 14.72 -9.54
C LYS A 117 -9.39 13.75 -10.68
N GLY A 118 -8.16 13.27 -10.76
CA GLY A 118 -7.74 12.28 -11.73
C GLY A 118 -8.46 10.95 -11.51
N ASP A 119 -8.65 10.22 -12.60
CA ASP A 119 -9.36 8.96 -12.68
C ASP A 119 -8.43 7.78 -13.02
N SER A 120 -7.29 8.04 -13.65
CA SER A 120 -6.26 7.04 -13.93
C SER A 120 -5.51 6.64 -12.66
N ILE A 121 -5.47 5.34 -12.39
CA ILE A 121 -4.82 4.76 -11.19
C ILE A 121 -3.31 4.61 -11.37
N MET A 122 -2.56 4.93 -10.31
CA MET A 122 -1.14 4.64 -10.17
C MET A 122 -0.93 3.28 -9.52
N THR A 123 -0.19 2.42 -10.20
CA THR A 123 0.17 1.07 -9.74
C THR A 123 1.69 0.89 -9.85
N PRO A 124 2.30 -0.07 -9.14
CA PRO A 124 3.69 -0.44 -9.40
C PRO A 124 3.87 -0.92 -10.84
N ASP A 125 5.00 -0.65 -11.48
CA ASP A 125 5.23 -0.94 -12.90
C ASP A 125 4.99 -2.41 -13.30
N TRP A 126 5.24 -3.34 -12.38
CA TRP A 126 5.07 -4.79 -12.58
C TRP A 126 3.67 -5.29 -12.24
N TRP A 127 2.82 -4.46 -11.65
CA TRP A 127 1.50 -4.86 -11.18
C TRP A 127 0.57 -5.09 -12.38
N LYS A 128 -0.22 -6.15 -12.29
CA LYS A 128 -1.33 -6.43 -13.19
C LYS A 128 -2.50 -6.91 -12.38
N PHE A 129 -3.71 -6.67 -12.87
CA PHE A 129 -4.91 -7.08 -12.16
C PHE A 129 -4.98 -8.60 -12.04
N GLU A 130 -4.76 -9.34 -13.12
CA GLU A 130 -4.95 -10.79 -13.15
C GLU A 130 -3.97 -11.52 -12.22
N GLY A 131 -4.52 -12.05 -11.13
CA GLY A 131 -3.77 -12.84 -10.15
C GLY A 131 -3.24 -12.01 -8.98
N SER A 132 -3.49 -10.70 -8.99
CA SER A 132 -3.26 -9.83 -7.84
C SER A 132 -4.18 -10.17 -6.67
N LEU A 133 -3.90 -9.56 -5.52
CA LEU A 133 -4.79 -9.64 -4.36
C LEU A 133 -6.11 -8.93 -4.66
N SER A 134 -6.09 -7.85 -5.44
CA SER A 134 -7.30 -7.19 -5.93
C SER A 134 -8.20 -8.10 -6.76
N HIS A 135 -7.65 -8.98 -7.58
CA HIS A 135 -8.43 -9.98 -8.33
C HIS A 135 -8.87 -11.13 -7.42
N THR A 136 -8.00 -11.63 -6.53
CA THR A 136 -8.29 -12.85 -5.75
C THR A 136 -9.16 -12.60 -4.52
N PHE A 137 -9.12 -11.41 -3.90
CA PHE A 137 -9.93 -11.05 -2.72
C PHE A 137 -11.28 -10.42 -3.06
N ALA A 138 -11.51 -9.98 -4.31
CA ALA A 138 -12.85 -9.58 -4.76
C ALA A 138 -13.91 -10.69 -4.57
N PHE A 139 -13.46 -11.95 -4.45
CA PHE A 139 -14.31 -13.12 -4.27
C PHE A 139 -14.42 -13.64 -2.83
N ALA A 140 -13.84 -12.95 -1.84
CA ALA A 140 -13.74 -13.44 -0.46
C ALA A 140 -14.54 -12.59 0.55
N PRO A 141 -15.47 -13.17 1.33
CA PRO A 141 -16.13 -12.48 2.43
C PRO A 141 -15.12 -11.91 3.45
N SER A 142 -15.36 -10.68 3.91
CA SER A 142 -14.46 -9.89 4.76
C SER A 142 -14.01 -10.60 6.06
N GLU A 143 -14.82 -11.51 6.62
CA GLU A 143 -14.50 -12.25 7.84
C GLU A 143 -13.46 -13.38 7.66
N LEU A 144 -13.14 -13.78 6.42
CA LEU A 144 -12.25 -14.90 6.13
C LEU A 144 -10.82 -14.50 5.78
N VAL A 145 -10.57 -13.21 5.54
CA VAL A 145 -9.34 -12.73 4.90
C VAL A 145 -8.15 -12.72 5.85
N ASP A 146 -8.34 -12.31 7.09
CA ASP A 146 -7.29 -12.27 8.13
C ASP A 146 -6.76 -13.69 8.47
N LYS A 147 -7.52 -14.75 8.13
CA LYS A 147 -7.14 -16.16 8.32
C LYS A 147 -6.72 -16.86 7.02
N SER A 148 -6.78 -16.18 5.88
CA SER A 148 -6.65 -16.78 4.57
C SER A 148 -5.21 -17.02 4.15
N LEU A 149 -4.25 -16.23 4.63
CA LEU A 149 -2.84 -16.45 4.31
C LEU A 149 -2.20 -17.38 5.35
N LYS A 150 -1.59 -18.46 4.88
CA LYS A 150 -0.75 -19.35 5.70
C LYS A 150 0.66 -19.31 5.16
N PHE A 151 1.60 -18.84 5.97
CA PHE A 151 3.02 -18.94 5.64
C PHE A 151 3.38 -20.39 5.30
N LEU A 152 4.00 -20.59 4.15
CA LEU A 152 4.47 -21.88 3.68
C LEU A 152 5.98 -22.02 3.89
N ARG A 153 6.75 -21.09 3.35
CA ARG A 153 8.22 -21.17 3.30
C ARG A 153 8.84 -19.80 3.00
N HIS A 154 10.13 -19.69 3.28
CA HIS A 154 10.99 -18.64 2.76
C HIS A 154 11.90 -19.24 1.68
N GLU A 155 11.91 -18.67 0.47
CA GLU A 155 12.78 -19.10 -0.62
C GLU A 155 13.31 -17.90 -1.41
N ASN A 156 14.60 -17.87 -1.73
CA ASN A 156 15.22 -16.82 -2.55
C ASN A 156 14.95 -15.37 -2.08
N GLY A 157 14.86 -15.13 -0.77
CA GLY A 157 14.61 -13.79 -0.22
C GLY A 157 13.15 -13.36 -0.22
N VAL A 158 12.22 -14.25 -0.60
CA VAL A 158 10.77 -14.00 -0.53
C VAL A 158 10.08 -15.02 0.37
N ASP A 159 9.14 -14.55 1.16
CA ASP A 159 8.18 -15.38 1.88
C ASP A 159 7.06 -15.81 0.94
N VAL A 160 6.75 -17.10 0.97
CA VAL A 160 5.67 -17.71 0.22
C VAL A 160 4.53 -18.03 1.18
N TYR A 161 3.34 -17.58 0.85
CA TYR A 161 2.12 -17.84 1.60
C TYR A 161 1.12 -18.60 0.73
N LEU A 162 0.39 -19.53 1.32
CA LEU A 162 -0.79 -20.12 0.72
C LEU A 162 -1.97 -19.21 1.01
N ASN A 163 -2.60 -18.71 -0.05
CA ASN A 163 -3.95 -18.18 0.05
C ASN A 163 -4.94 -19.36 0.13
N LYS A 164 -5.42 -19.66 1.33
CA LYS A 164 -6.39 -20.72 1.62
C LYS A 164 -7.73 -20.56 0.90
N LEU A 165 -8.05 -19.36 0.40
CA LEU A 165 -9.29 -19.11 -0.33
C LEU A 165 -9.16 -19.55 -1.80
N THR A 166 -7.99 -19.34 -2.39
CA THR A 166 -7.74 -19.67 -3.81
C THR A 166 -6.95 -20.96 -4.01
N GLY A 167 -6.31 -21.47 -2.95
CA GLY A 167 -5.38 -22.60 -3.00
C GLY A 167 -4.05 -22.26 -3.70
N LYS A 168 -3.78 -20.98 -3.99
CA LYS A 168 -2.57 -20.54 -4.71
C LYS A 168 -1.52 -19.94 -3.79
N GLU A 169 -0.27 -20.05 -4.21
CA GLU A 169 0.86 -19.41 -3.54
C GLU A 169 0.94 -17.93 -3.93
N VAL A 170 1.16 -17.07 -2.93
CA VAL A 170 1.44 -15.64 -3.08
C VAL A 170 2.79 -15.34 -2.44
N TYR A 171 3.52 -14.38 -3.00
CA TYR A 171 4.91 -14.11 -2.67
C TYR A 171 5.05 -12.72 -2.07
N SER A 172 5.84 -12.59 -1.01
CA SER A 172 6.11 -11.33 -0.32
C SER A 172 7.60 -11.19 -0.04
N SER A 173 8.22 -10.09 -0.47
CA SER A 173 9.57 -9.75 -0.05
C SER A 173 9.55 -9.20 1.37
N ARG A 174 10.28 -9.82 2.31
CA ARG A 174 10.44 -9.27 3.67
C ARG A 174 11.22 -7.98 3.65
N THR A 175 10.75 -7.01 4.43
CA THR A 175 11.39 -5.71 4.57
C THR A 175 11.94 -5.53 5.96
N GLY A 176 12.91 -6.37 6.31
CA GLY A 176 13.56 -6.30 7.62
C GLY A 176 14.39 -7.54 7.91
N GLU A 177 15.59 -7.60 7.34
CA GLU A 177 16.79 -8.22 7.93
C GLU A 177 17.97 -7.96 6.97
N LYS A 178 18.85 -7.05 7.37
CA LYS A 178 20.25 -7.04 6.97
C LYS A 178 21.08 -7.25 8.23
#